data_AF-E1II25-F1
#
_entry.id   AF-E1II25-F1
#
_cell.length_a   1.000
_cell.length_b   1.000
_cell.length_c   1.000
_cell.angle_alpha   90.00
_cell.angle_beta   90.00
_cell.angle_gamma   90.00
#
_symmetry.space_group_name_H-M   'P 1'
#
loop_
_entity.id
_entity.type
_entity.pdbx_description
1 polymer ?
#
loop_
_entity_poly.entity_id
_entity_poly.type
_entity_poly.pdbx_seq_one_letter_code
_entity_poly.pdbx_strand_id
1 'polypeptide(L)'
;MSMDEVLPFPLLALVGQPELKTALILGLINPQIGGVLISGPYGVGKTTAVRGLLDIMPRREQQWQDAEGATHTSHEPMRLIELPLNARIEDVVGGINERVAIEQQRVLLEEGVLALAHRNLLYVDEINLLDPAVVKAILDAAAQGRTLVRRGPMTRLFPSQFFLVGSMNPEEGPLRPQILDRFGLRVWVTPLEDPQARLEAYRRSHLFRSDPAAFRRAYASQTSALAEEVEAAREILPHVETPPYLEELAMNLVQTLKVPSQRAEIALLEAARARAAADFRDRVIEEDMRRIAPLALRQRHSMQIEQYACGIADERSQIDTALDSLITPKPPTQRSRKRSTVRQIEDD
;
A
#
# COMPACT_ATOMS: atom_id res chain seq x y z
N MET A 1 16.83 -10.39 -27.56
CA MET A 1 15.39 -10.63 -27.75
C MET A 1 14.87 -11.12 -26.42
N SER A 2 14.29 -10.18 -25.66
CA SER A 2 13.84 -10.35 -24.28
C SER A 2 12.69 -11.35 -24.20
N MET A 3 12.63 -12.11 -23.10
CA MET A 3 11.54 -13.02 -22.76
C MET A 3 10.18 -12.41 -23.12
N ASP A 4 9.40 -13.17 -23.87
CA ASP A 4 7.98 -12.97 -24.22
C ASP A 4 7.35 -11.76 -23.53
N GLU A 5 7.20 -10.66 -24.27
CA GLU A 5 6.31 -9.57 -23.87
C GLU A 5 4.88 -10.13 -23.93
N VAL A 6 4.50 -10.86 -22.89
CA VAL A 6 3.14 -11.34 -22.68
C VAL A 6 2.28 -10.08 -22.61
N LEU A 7 1.61 -9.77 -23.71
CA LEU A 7 0.73 -8.61 -23.80
C LEU A 7 -0.22 -8.66 -22.62
N PRO A 8 -0.33 -7.60 -21.80
CA PRO A 8 -1.20 -7.64 -20.63
C PRO A 8 -2.67 -7.65 -21.05
N PHE A 9 -3.50 -8.29 -20.23
CA PHE A 9 -4.95 -8.23 -20.39
C PHE A 9 -5.44 -6.84 -19.97
N PRO A 10 -6.21 -6.10 -20.81
CA PRO A 10 -6.66 -4.75 -20.47
C PRO A 10 -7.49 -4.71 -19.18
N LEU A 11 -7.16 -3.81 -18.25
CA LEU A 11 -7.89 -3.66 -16.97
C LEU A 11 -9.39 -3.42 -17.18
N LEU A 12 -9.74 -2.58 -18.17
CA LEU A 12 -11.12 -2.24 -18.50
C LEU A 12 -11.92 -3.44 -19.02
N ALA A 13 -11.24 -4.41 -19.64
CA ALA A 13 -11.87 -5.63 -20.13
C ALA A 13 -12.23 -6.60 -19.00
N LEU A 14 -11.72 -6.43 -17.78
CA LEU A 14 -12.12 -7.29 -16.64
C LEU A 14 -13.60 -7.10 -16.33
N VAL A 15 -14.31 -8.20 -16.15
CA VAL A 15 -15.75 -8.17 -15.86
C VAL A 15 -15.97 -8.01 -14.36
N GLY A 16 -16.76 -7.01 -13.98
CA GLY A 16 -17.06 -6.70 -12.59
C GLY A 16 -15.87 -6.13 -11.82
N GLN A 17 -15.83 -6.44 -10.52
CA GLN A 17 -14.77 -6.05 -9.57
C GLN A 17 -14.54 -4.52 -9.48
N PRO A 18 -15.58 -3.70 -9.27
CA PRO A 18 -15.44 -2.25 -9.22
C PRO A 18 -14.53 -1.80 -8.08
N GLU A 19 -14.63 -2.42 -6.89
CA GLU A 19 -13.75 -2.11 -5.75
C GLU A 19 -12.27 -2.32 -6.08
N LEU A 20 -11.93 -3.38 -6.83
CA LEU A 20 -10.56 -3.68 -7.23
C LEU A 20 -10.01 -2.62 -8.18
N LYS A 21 -10.77 -2.32 -9.24
CA LYS A 21 -10.36 -1.32 -10.24
C LYS A 21 -10.17 0.04 -9.58
N THR A 22 -11.12 0.46 -8.75
CA THR A 22 -11.05 1.73 -8.03
C THR A 22 -9.82 1.78 -7.11
N ALA A 23 -9.57 0.77 -6.29
CA ALA A 23 -8.43 0.79 -5.37
C ALA A 23 -7.08 0.86 -6.10
N LEU A 24 -6.93 0.13 -7.21
CA LEU A 24 -5.71 0.16 -8.02
C LEU A 24 -5.50 1.52 -8.68
N ILE A 25 -6.55 2.11 -9.27
CA ILE A 25 -6.49 3.45 -9.89
C ILE A 25 -6.15 4.52 -8.85
N LEU A 26 -6.85 4.54 -7.71
CA LEU A 26 -6.58 5.50 -6.63
C LEU A 26 -5.15 5.39 -6.10
N GLY A 27 -4.63 4.16 -6.00
CA GLY A 27 -3.25 3.92 -5.59
C GLY A 27 -2.19 4.38 -6.61
N LEU A 28 -2.50 4.33 -7.91
CA LEU A 28 -1.65 4.92 -8.96
C LEU A 28 -1.67 6.45 -8.91
N ILE A 29 -2.82 7.05 -8.59
CA ILE A 29 -2.97 8.50 -8.45
C ILE A 29 -2.20 9.00 -7.22
N ASN A 30 -2.41 8.37 -6.06
CA ASN A 30 -1.78 8.78 -4.81
C ASN A 30 -1.03 7.63 -4.13
N PRO A 31 0.30 7.53 -4.32
CA PRO A 31 1.13 6.54 -3.64
C PRO A 31 1.14 6.68 -2.10
N GLN A 32 0.78 7.86 -1.55
CA GLN A 32 0.79 8.11 -0.10
C GLN A 32 -0.32 7.36 0.65
N ILE A 33 -1.30 6.79 -0.07
CA ILE A 33 -2.34 5.96 0.54
C ILE A 33 -1.73 4.77 1.30
N GLY A 34 -0.55 4.28 0.88
CA GLY A 34 0.17 3.20 1.58
C GLY A 34 -0.09 1.81 1.00
N GLY A 35 -0.30 1.72 -0.32
CA GLY A 35 -0.44 0.45 -1.04
C GLY A 35 -1.84 -0.18 -0.99
N VAL A 36 -2.02 -1.23 -1.80
CA VAL A 36 -3.29 -1.94 -1.97
C VAL A 36 -3.11 -3.42 -1.67
N LEU A 37 -3.96 -3.97 -0.81
CA LEU A 37 -4.05 -5.39 -0.54
C LEU A 37 -5.29 -5.99 -1.20
N ILE A 38 -5.06 -6.99 -2.06
CA ILE A 38 -6.10 -7.69 -2.81
C ILE A 38 -6.31 -9.06 -2.16
N SER A 39 -7.48 -9.23 -1.54
CA SER A 39 -7.86 -10.46 -0.85
C SER A 39 -8.93 -11.18 -1.65
N GLY A 40 -8.78 -12.48 -1.86
CA GLY A 40 -9.81 -13.30 -2.48
C GLY A 40 -9.35 -14.72 -2.77
N PRO A 41 -10.25 -15.63 -3.17
CA PRO A 41 -9.89 -17.01 -3.49
C PRO A 41 -9.06 -17.09 -4.78
N TYR A 42 -8.63 -18.30 -5.14
CA TYR A 42 -7.93 -18.57 -6.40
C TYR A 42 -8.84 -18.34 -7.61
N GLY A 43 -8.24 -17.96 -8.75
CA GLY A 43 -8.97 -17.86 -10.02
C GLY A 43 -9.85 -16.62 -10.21
N VAL A 44 -9.85 -15.66 -9.28
CA VAL A 44 -10.63 -14.39 -9.42
C VAL A 44 -9.92 -13.31 -10.24
N GLY A 45 -8.75 -13.61 -10.82
CA GLY A 45 -8.05 -12.68 -11.72
C GLY A 45 -7.23 -11.59 -11.04
N LYS A 46 -6.79 -11.78 -9.79
CA LYS A 46 -5.97 -10.81 -9.01
C LYS A 46 -4.72 -10.37 -9.78
N THR A 47 -3.89 -11.35 -10.18
CA THR A 47 -2.66 -11.11 -10.96
C THR A 47 -2.96 -10.49 -12.32
N THR A 48 -4.06 -10.88 -12.97
CA THR A 48 -4.49 -10.30 -14.26
C THR A 48 -4.85 -8.82 -14.13
N ALA A 49 -5.50 -8.43 -13.03
CA ALA A 49 -5.82 -7.02 -12.77
C ALA A 49 -4.57 -6.17 -12.55
N VAL A 50 -3.60 -6.66 -11.78
CA VAL A 50 -2.36 -5.91 -11.55
C VAL A 50 -1.53 -5.77 -12.82
N ARG A 51 -1.39 -6.85 -13.60
CA ARG A 51 -0.69 -6.80 -14.90
C ARG A 51 -1.40 -5.89 -15.90
N GLY A 52 -2.73 -5.80 -15.84
CA GLY A 52 -3.52 -4.87 -16.66
C GLY A 52 -3.26 -3.39 -16.36
N LEU A 53 -2.62 -3.06 -15.23
CA LEU A 53 -2.20 -1.69 -14.92
C LEU A 53 -1.04 -1.22 -15.79
N LEU A 54 -0.25 -2.12 -16.37
CA LEU A 54 0.92 -1.75 -17.19
C LEU A 54 0.58 -0.75 -18.30
N ASP A 55 -0.63 -0.82 -18.84
CA ASP A 55 -1.11 0.05 -19.92
C ASP A 55 -1.64 1.41 -19.42
N ILE A 56 -1.86 1.56 -18.11
CA ILE A 56 -2.43 2.74 -17.44
C ILE A 56 -1.41 3.40 -16.49
N MET A 57 -0.28 2.73 -16.27
CA MET A 57 0.76 3.20 -15.37
C MET A 57 1.30 4.54 -15.85
N PRO A 58 1.38 5.53 -14.95
CA PRO A 58 1.85 6.84 -15.33
C PRO A 58 3.36 6.83 -15.57
N ARG A 59 3.87 7.89 -16.18
CA ARG A 59 5.29 8.09 -16.41
C ARG A 59 5.98 8.49 -15.11
N ARG A 60 7.17 7.92 -14.90
CA ARG A 60 8.08 8.32 -13.83
C ARG A 60 9.06 9.34 -14.37
N GLU A 61 9.26 10.42 -13.61
CA GLU A 61 10.43 11.27 -13.80
C GLU A 61 11.65 10.53 -13.27
N GLN A 62 12.71 10.47 -14.06
CA GLN A 62 14.02 9.99 -13.66
C GLN A 62 15.01 11.13 -13.83
N GLN A 63 15.60 11.54 -12.71
CA GLN A 63 16.68 12.50 -12.71
C GLN A 63 18.01 11.75 -12.63
N TRP A 64 18.90 12.00 -13.56
CA TRP A 64 20.29 11.55 -13.48
C TRP A 64 21.23 12.74 -13.60
N GLN A 65 22.43 12.58 -13.05
CA GLN A 65 23.50 13.56 -13.19
C GLN A 65 24.52 13.06 -14.19
N ASP A 66 24.81 13.87 -15.20
CA ASP A 66 25.84 13.59 -16.19
C ASP A 66 27.23 13.76 -15.56
N ALA A 67 28.29 13.29 -16.23
CA ALA A 67 29.67 13.41 -15.74
C ALA A 67 30.11 14.86 -15.46
N GLU A 68 29.39 15.83 -16.04
CA GLU A 68 29.61 17.27 -15.91
C GLU A 68 28.74 17.92 -14.80
N GLY A 69 27.94 17.12 -14.07
CA GLY A 69 27.09 17.57 -12.97
C GLY A 69 25.75 18.18 -13.40
N ALA A 70 25.45 18.23 -14.70
CA ALA A 70 24.14 18.63 -15.20
C ALA A 70 23.07 17.59 -14.84
N THR A 71 21.93 18.04 -14.32
CA THR A 71 20.80 17.15 -13.99
C THR A 71 19.86 17.06 -15.18
N HIS A 72 19.73 15.87 -15.75
CA HIS A 72 18.80 15.59 -16.83
C HIS A 72 17.56 14.89 -16.27
N THR A 73 16.38 15.31 -16.72
CA THR A 73 15.10 14.67 -16.37
C THR A 73 14.56 13.94 -17.60
N SER A 74 14.38 12.63 -17.47
CA SER A 74 13.71 11.79 -18.47
C SER A 74 12.36 11.34 -17.91
N HIS A 75 11.35 11.23 -18.78
CA HIS A 75 10.07 10.61 -18.44
C HIS A 75 10.05 9.19 -19.00
N GLU A 76 10.22 8.19 -18.14
CA GLU A 76 10.14 6.78 -18.53
C GLU A 76 8.79 6.19 -18.09
N PRO A 77 8.28 5.14 -18.76
CA PRO A 77 7.14 4.40 -18.23
C PRO A 77 7.53 3.73 -16.90
N MET A 78 6.62 3.78 -15.92
CA MET A 78 6.76 2.95 -14.72
C MET A 78 6.85 1.48 -15.10
N ARG A 79 7.60 0.71 -14.32
CA ARG A 79 7.75 -0.73 -14.51
C ARG A 79 6.97 -1.49 -13.43
N LEU A 80 6.49 -2.68 -13.78
CA LEU A 80 6.00 -3.65 -12.82
C LEU A 80 7.15 -4.54 -12.39
N ILE A 81 7.48 -4.52 -11.10
CA ILE A 81 8.47 -5.42 -10.49
C ILE A 81 7.69 -6.47 -9.70
N GLU A 82 7.74 -7.72 -10.14
CA GLU A 82 7.11 -8.84 -9.45
C GLU A 82 8.12 -9.49 -8.49
N LEU A 83 7.72 -9.70 -7.24
CA LEU A 83 8.51 -10.45 -6.27
C LEU A 83 8.06 -11.91 -6.25
N PRO A 84 8.94 -12.88 -6.57
CA PRO A 84 8.57 -14.28 -6.54
C PRO A 84 8.48 -14.83 -5.12
N LEU A 85 7.66 -15.87 -4.91
CA LEU A 85 7.41 -16.48 -3.60
C LEU A 85 8.66 -17.07 -2.94
N ASN A 86 9.64 -17.48 -3.75
CA ASN A 86 10.89 -18.06 -3.29
C ASN A 86 12.00 -17.02 -3.07
N ALA A 87 11.67 -15.72 -3.10
CA ALA A 87 12.63 -14.65 -2.90
C ALA A 87 13.24 -14.69 -1.50
N ARG A 88 14.56 -14.61 -1.43
CA ARG A 88 15.29 -14.49 -0.16
C ARG A 88 15.40 -13.03 0.24
N ILE A 89 15.70 -12.80 1.51
CA ILE A 89 15.96 -11.44 2.03
C ILE A 89 17.08 -10.73 1.26
N GLU A 90 18.05 -11.48 0.73
CA GLU A 90 19.19 -10.94 -0.02
C GLU A 90 18.77 -10.46 -1.41
N ASP A 91 17.85 -11.17 -2.07
CA ASP A 91 17.27 -10.76 -3.35
C ASP A 91 16.43 -9.48 -3.18
N VAL A 92 15.76 -9.35 -2.05
CA VAL A 92 14.83 -8.25 -1.75
C VAL A 92 15.58 -6.98 -1.35
N VAL A 93 16.44 -7.08 -0.34
CA VAL A 93 17.16 -5.94 0.24
C VAL A 93 18.40 -5.60 -0.57
N GLY A 94 19.11 -6.61 -1.09
CA GLY A 94 20.40 -6.47 -1.73
C GLY A 94 21.48 -7.28 -1.00
N GLY A 95 22.47 -7.73 -1.77
CA GLY A 95 23.52 -8.63 -1.34
C GLY A 95 24.92 -8.16 -1.72
N ILE A 96 25.91 -9.03 -1.48
CA ILE A 96 27.25 -8.86 -2.03
C ILE A 96 27.35 -9.78 -3.26
N ASN A 97 27.85 -9.26 -4.37
CA ASN A 97 28.23 -10.12 -5.48
C ASN A 97 29.53 -10.85 -5.14
N GLU A 98 29.43 -12.09 -4.66
CA GLU A 98 30.58 -12.92 -4.28
C GLU A 98 31.53 -13.16 -5.47
N ARG A 99 31.01 -13.17 -6.71
CA ARG A 99 31.84 -13.39 -7.92
C ARG A 99 32.75 -12.20 -8.19
N VAL A 100 32.23 -10.98 -8.11
CA VAL A 100 33.02 -9.75 -8.29
C VAL A 100 34.00 -9.53 -7.13
N ALA A 101 33.62 -9.93 -5.92
CA ALA A 101 34.48 -9.84 -4.75
C ALA A 101 35.75 -10.70 -4.88
N ILE A 102 35.64 -11.88 -5.50
CA ILE A 102 36.77 -12.80 -5.72
C ILE A 102 37.66 -12.35 -6.88
N GLU A 103 37.06 -11.90 -7.99
CA GLU A 103 37.81 -11.56 -9.21
C GLU A 103 38.49 -10.17 -9.17
N GLN A 104 37.87 -9.18 -8.51
CA GLN A 104 38.35 -7.79 -8.54
C GLN A 104 38.83 -7.27 -7.18
N GLN A 105 38.83 -8.09 -6.12
CA GLN A 105 39.06 -7.67 -4.73
C GLN A 105 38.22 -6.45 -4.29
N ARG A 106 37.07 -6.22 -4.94
CA ARG A 106 36.15 -5.11 -4.65
C ARG A 106 34.79 -5.70 -4.28
N VAL A 107 34.35 -5.40 -3.07
CA VAL A 107 33.00 -5.75 -2.61
C VAL A 107 32.03 -4.73 -3.20
N LEU A 108 31.36 -5.10 -4.30
CA LEU A 108 30.24 -4.33 -4.85
C LEU A 108 28.95 -4.80 -4.17
N LEU A 109 28.25 -3.87 -3.51
CA LEU A 109 26.90 -4.11 -3.02
C LEU A 109 25.95 -4.09 -4.22
N GLU A 110 25.20 -5.18 -4.40
CA GLU A 110 24.15 -5.26 -5.41
C GLU A 110 22.84 -4.69 -4.90
N GLU A 111 22.12 -4.07 -5.82
CA GLU A 111 20.78 -3.55 -5.60
C GLU A 111 19.79 -4.72 -5.52
N GLY A 112 18.97 -4.74 -4.47
CA GLY A 112 17.86 -5.68 -4.36
C GLY A 112 16.63 -5.23 -5.12
N VAL A 113 15.60 -6.08 -5.11
CA VAL A 113 14.27 -5.80 -5.71
C VAL A 113 13.68 -4.49 -5.18
N LEU A 114 13.92 -4.13 -3.91
CA LEU A 114 13.41 -2.88 -3.32
C LEU A 114 14.06 -1.61 -3.92
N ALA A 115 15.33 -1.69 -4.32
CA ALA A 115 15.99 -0.59 -5.02
C ALA A 115 15.51 -0.50 -6.47
N LEU A 116 15.36 -1.65 -7.15
CA LEU A 116 14.78 -1.73 -8.50
C LEU A 116 13.32 -1.25 -8.54
N ALA A 117 12.58 -1.44 -7.46
CA ALA A 117 11.21 -0.97 -7.32
C ALA A 117 11.10 0.56 -7.15
N HIS A 118 12.20 1.30 -6.99
CA HIS A 118 12.12 2.75 -6.79
C HIS A 118 11.40 3.46 -7.96
N ARG A 119 10.36 4.22 -7.62
CA ARG A 119 9.41 4.90 -8.51
C ARG A 119 8.64 3.94 -9.43
N ASN A 120 8.52 2.68 -9.05
CA ASN A 120 7.84 1.62 -9.79
C ASN A 120 6.74 0.98 -8.95
N LEU A 121 5.97 0.07 -9.57
CA LEU A 121 5.00 -0.77 -8.87
C LEU A 121 5.71 -2.05 -8.40
N LEU A 122 5.64 -2.33 -7.10
CA LEU A 122 6.06 -3.62 -6.54
C LEU A 122 4.82 -4.49 -6.33
N TYR A 123 4.73 -5.58 -7.10
CA TYR A 123 3.70 -6.60 -6.92
C TYR A 123 4.23 -7.78 -6.15
N VAL A 124 3.50 -8.17 -5.11
CA VAL A 124 3.79 -9.33 -4.29
C VAL A 124 2.59 -10.27 -4.35
N ASP A 125 2.76 -11.40 -5.04
CA ASP A 125 1.74 -12.44 -5.05
C ASP A 125 1.77 -13.22 -3.73
N GLU A 126 0.60 -13.60 -3.22
CA GLU A 126 0.43 -14.41 -2.01
C GLU A 126 1.36 -14.00 -0.86
N ILE A 127 1.26 -12.73 -0.43
CA ILE A 127 2.12 -12.14 0.62
C ILE A 127 2.03 -12.90 1.96
N ASN A 128 0.98 -13.71 2.15
CA ASN A 128 0.81 -14.62 3.27
C ASN A 128 1.80 -15.79 3.29
N LEU A 129 2.38 -16.17 2.13
CA LEU A 129 3.33 -17.27 2.00
C LEU A 129 4.80 -16.85 2.10
N LEU A 130 5.09 -15.56 2.00
CA LEU A 130 6.45 -15.05 2.08
C LEU A 130 7.03 -15.16 3.50
N ASP A 131 8.36 -15.24 3.55
CA ASP A 131 9.10 -15.18 4.81
C ASP A 131 8.76 -13.88 5.57
N PRO A 132 8.41 -13.95 6.88
CA PRO A 132 8.10 -12.78 7.69
C PRO A 132 9.18 -11.70 7.67
N ALA A 133 10.46 -12.07 7.54
CA ALA A 133 11.57 -11.13 7.43
C ALA A 133 11.54 -10.34 6.11
N VAL A 134 11.19 -11.01 5.01
CA VAL A 134 11.03 -10.39 3.68
C VAL A 134 9.86 -9.41 3.71
N VAL A 135 8.70 -9.85 4.20
CA VAL A 135 7.51 -8.98 4.30
C VAL A 135 7.79 -7.76 5.17
N LYS A 136 8.45 -7.94 6.31
CA LYS A 136 8.87 -6.82 7.17
C LYS A 136 9.76 -5.83 6.42
N ALA A 137 10.76 -6.31 5.68
CA ALA A 137 11.67 -5.45 4.93
C ALA A 137 10.96 -4.65 3.84
N ILE A 138 10.02 -5.27 3.11
CA ILE A 138 9.20 -4.59 2.09
C ILE A 138 8.37 -3.47 2.72
N LEU A 139 7.70 -3.75 3.84
CA LEU A 139 6.84 -2.78 4.50
C LEU A 139 7.63 -1.65 5.18
N ASP A 140 8.81 -1.96 5.73
CA ASP A 140 9.71 -0.94 6.28
C ASP A 140 10.24 -0.03 5.16
N ALA A 141 10.60 -0.61 4.00
CA ALA A 141 11.02 0.15 2.83
C ALA A 141 9.89 1.03 2.25
N ALA A 142 8.66 0.50 2.16
CA ALA A 142 7.49 1.28 1.73
C ALA A 142 7.17 2.45 2.67
N ALA A 143 7.36 2.27 3.98
CA ALA A 143 7.11 3.32 4.96
C ALA A 143 8.24 4.37 5.01
N GLN A 144 9.50 3.96 4.90
CA GLN A 144 10.67 4.86 5.00
C GLN A 144 11.06 5.48 3.65
N GLY A 145 10.62 4.87 2.54
CA GLY A 145 11.01 5.23 1.18
C GLY A 145 12.49 5.00 0.87
N ARG A 146 13.23 4.32 1.74
CA ARG A 146 14.65 4.00 1.62
C ARG A 146 14.94 2.64 2.24
N THR A 147 15.85 1.88 1.62
CA THR A 147 16.30 0.58 2.12
C THR A 147 17.76 0.66 2.52
N LEU A 148 18.06 0.24 3.74
CA LEU A 148 19.41 0.15 4.27
C LEU A 148 19.98 -1.24 4.00
N VAL A 149 21.03 -1.32 3.19
CA VAL A 149 21.76 -2.56 2.94
C VAL A 149 23.03 -2.54 3.78
N ARG A 150 23.11 -3.45 4.76
CA ARG A 150 24.26 -3.61 5.63
C ARG A 150 24.87 -4.99 5.46
N ARG A 151 26.14 -5.07 5.05
CA ARG A 151 26.91 -6.31 4.97
C ARG A 151 28.33 -6.08 5.48
N GLY A 152 28.68 -6.74 6.58
CA GLY A 152 29.95 -6.52 7.28
C GLY A 152 30.12 -5.05 7.72
N PRO A 153 31.24 -4.39 7.40
CA PRO A 153 31.46 -2.97 7.70
C PRO A 153 30.79 -2.01 6.69
N MET A 154 30.29 -2.51 5.55
CA MET A 154 29.72 -1.66 4.51
C MET A 154 28.22 -1.45 4.75
N THR A 155 27.80 -0.19 4.70
CA THR A 155 26.40 0.21 4.81
C THR A 155 26.08 1.18 3.70
N ARG A 156 25.05 0.89 2.91
CA ARG A 156 24.60 1.77 1.82
C ARG A 156 23.08 1.94 1.89
N LEU A 157 22.63 3.17 1.68
CA LEU A 157 21.23 3.52 1.57
C LEU A 157 20.84 3.57 0.10
N PHE A 158 19.78 2.86 -0.25
CA PHE A 158 19.15 2.93 -1.56
C PHE A 158 17.78 3.59 -1.46
N PRO A 159 17.39 4.45 -2.40
CA PRO A 159 16.03 4.96 -2.47
C PRO A 159 15.07 3.83 -2.88
N SER A 160 13.93 3.74 -2.20
CA SER A 160 12.96 2.64 -2.34
C SER A 160 11.53 3.13 -2.12
N GLN A 161 11.18 4.28 -2.68
CA GLN A 161 9.79 4.73 -2.77
C GLN A 161 9.09 3.98 -3.90
N PHE A 162 8.11 3.13 -3.60
CA PHE A 162 7.38 2.36 -4.59
C PHE A 162 5.91 2.23 -4.19
N PHE A 163 5.05 1.97 -5.17
CA PHE A 163 3.66 1.65 -4.91
C PHE A 163 3.53 0.12 -4.71
N LEU A 164 3.11 -0.30 -3.52
CA LEU A 164 3.00 -1.71 -3.16
C LEU A 164 1.60 -2.25 -3.46
N VAL A 165 1.54 -3.33 -4.23
CA VAL A 165 0.32 -4.13 -4.41
C VAL A 165 0.57 -5.54 -3.91
N GLY A 166 -0.11 -5.92 -2.85
CA GLY A 166 -0.07 -7.28 -2.30
C GLY A 166 -1.31 -8.06 -2.71
N SER A 167 -1.15 -9.32 -3.09
CA SER A 167 -2.24 -10.28 -3.21
C SER A 167 -2.19 -11.23 -2.01
N MET A 168 -3.34 -11.71 -1.54
CA MET A 168 -3.39 -12.81 -0.57
C MET A 168 -4.59 -13.74 -0.79
N ASN A 169 -4.39 -15.00 -0.43
CA ASN A 169 -5.44 -16.00 -0.33
C ASN A 169 -5.75 -16.28 1.15
N PRO A 170 -6.94 -15.92 1.66
CA PRO A 170 -7.29 -16.18 3.06
C PRO A 170 -7.35 -17.66 3.42
N GLU A 171 -7.50 -18.57 2.43
CA GLU A 171 -7.56 -20.02 2.68
C GLU A 171 -6.18 -20.62 3.05
N GLU A 172 -5.09 -19.99 2.61
CA GLU A 172 -3.72 -20.47 2.85
C GLU A 172 -3.15 -20.00 4.19
N GLY A 173 -3.76 -18.98 4.81
CA GLY A 173 -3.38 -18.51 6.13
C GLY A 173 -3.68 -17.03 6.34
N PRO A 174 -3.93 -16.62 7.59
CA PRO A 174 -4.19 -15.22 7.91
C PRO A 174 -2.89 -14.41 7.84
N LEU A 175 -2.99 -13.20 7.29
CA LEU A 175 -1.89 -12.23 7.37
C LEU A 175 -1.84 -11.61 8.77
N ARG A 176 -0.63 -11.33 9.27
CA ARG A 176 -0.48 -10.71 10.60
C ARG A 176 -1.16 -9.33 10.65
N PRO A 177 -1.87 -8.98 11.74
CA PRO A 177 -2.54 -7.67 11.85
C PRO A 177 -1.62 -6.47 11.63
N GLN A 178 -0.36 -6.57 12.07
CA GLN A 178 0.67 -5.54 11.88
C GLN A 178 1.01 -5.30 10.40
N ILE A 179 0.90 -6.33 9.56
CA ILE A 179 1.14 -6.22 8.11
C ILE A 179 -0.10 -5.63 7.45
N LEU A 180 -1.28 -6.15 7.81
CA LEU A 180 -2.56 -5.64 7.31
C LEU A 180 -2.64 -4.13 7.51
N ASP A 181 -2.36 -3.62 8.72
CA ASP A 181 -2.46 -2.18 9.04
C ASP A 181 -1.53 -1.30 8.22
N ARG A 182 -0.47 -1.88 7.64
CA ARG A 182 0.45 -1.14 6.79
C ARG A 182 -0.07 -0.93 5.38
N PHE A 183 -1.04 -1.71 4.92
CA PHE A 183 -1.74 -1.49 3.66
C PHE A 183 -2.84 -0.44 3.82
N GLY A 184 -2.80 0.57 2.95
CA GLY A 184 -3.76 1.67 2.91
C GLY A 184 -5.17 1.22 2.56
N LEU A 185 -5.31 0.62 1.37
CA LEU A 185 -6.58 0.11 0.84
C LEU A 185 -6.59 -1.41 0.84
N ARG A 186 -7.76 -1.97 1.14
CA ARG A 186 -7.99 -3.41 1.17
C ARG A 186 -9.24 -3.74 0.41
N VAL A 187 -9.09 -4.61 -0.58
CA VAL A 187 -10.17 -5.03 -1.47
C VAL A 187 -10.47 -6.49 -1.20
N TRP A 188 -11.77 -6.80 -1.13
CA TRP A 188 -12.25 -8.17 -1.16
C TRP A 188 -12.79 -8.48 -2.54
N VAL A 189 -12.13 -9.37 -3.26
CA VAL A 189 -12.54 -9.80 -4.60
C VAL A 189 -13.37 -11.06 -4.46
N THR A 190 -14.68 -10.93 -4.58
CA THR A 190 -15.59 -12.08 -4.65
C THR A 190 -15.53 -12.75 -6.02
N PRO A 191 -15.71 -14.07 -6.09
CA PRO A 191 -16.04 -14.74 -7.33
C PRO A 191 -17.30 -14.12 -7.97
N LEU A 192 -17.32 -14.03 -9.30
CA LEU A 192 -18.52 -13.58 -10.03
C LEU A 192 -19.67 -14.56 -9.77
N GLU A 193 -20.72 -14.13 -9.08
CA GLU A 193 -21.90 -14.96 -8.78
C GLU A 193 -22.88 -15.03 -9.97
N ASP A 194 -23.04 -13.92 -10.69
CA ASP A 194 -23.94 -13.83 -11.84
C ASP A 194 -23.45 -14.72 -13.01
N PRO A 195 -24.27 -15.70 -13.46
CA PRO A 195 -23.95 -16.54 -14.61
C PRO A 195 -23.64 -15.77 -15.89
N GLN A 196 -24.30 -14.63 -16.13
CA GLN A 196 -24.07 -13.83 -17.34
C GLN A 196 -22.70 -13.15 -17.28
N ALA A 197 -22.37 -12.51 -16.15
CA ALA A 197 -21.04 -11.95 -15.93
C ALA A 197 -19.92 -13.01 -16.04
N ARG A 198 -20.15 -14.24 -15.53
CA ARG A 198 -19.18 -15.34 -15.64
C ARG A 198 -18.99 -15.81 -17.09
N LEU A 199 -20.07 -15.92 -17.86
CA LEU A 199 -20.01 -16.24 -19.29
C LEU A 199 -19.27 -15.15 -20.08
N GLU A 200 -19.50 -13.89 -19.75
CA GLU A 200 -18.81 -12.76 -20.37
C GLU A 200 -17.32 -12.77 -20.05
N ALA A 201 -16.93 -13.08 -18.80
CA ALA A 201 -15.53 -13.24 -18.42
C ALA A 201 -14.84 -14.35 -19.22
N TYR A 202 -15.53 -15.48 -19.42
CA TYR A 202 -15.04 -16.56 -20.28
C TYR A 202 -14.87 -16.11 -21.74
N ARG A 203 -15.88 -15.44 -22.31
CA ARG A 203 -15.82 -14.92 -23.70
C ARG A 203 -14.64 -13.98 -23.91
N ARG A 204 -14.44 -13.01 -23.00
CA ARG A 204 -13.31 -12.07 -23.07
C ARG A 204 -11.97 -12.77 -22.92
N SER A 205 -11.86 -13.71 -22.00
CA SER A 205 -10.64 -14.53 -21.83
C SER A 205 -10.34 -15.37 -23.07
N HIS A 206 -11.36 -15.96 -23.68
CA HIS A 206 -11.22 -16.73 -24.91
C HIS A 206 -10.79 -15.86 -26.10
N LEU A 207 -11.44 -14.72 -26.31
CA LEU A 207 -11.09 -13.75 -27.36
C LEU A 207 -9.64 -13.29 -27.21
N PHE A 208 -9.24 -12.93 -25.99
CA PHE A 208 -7.86 -12.53 -25.70
C PHE A 208 -6.85 -13.65 -25.99
N ARG A 209 -7.17 -14.91 -25.65
CA ARG A 209 -6.29 -16.04 -25.96
C ARG A 209 -6.21 -16.32 -27.46
N SER A 210 -7.29 -16.09 -28.20
CA SER A 210 -7.35 -16.34 -29.65
C SER A 210 -6.58 -15.30 -30.47
N ASP A 211 -6.72 -14.01 -30.14
CA ASP A 211 -5.97 -12.92 -30.75
C ASP A 211 -5.77 -11.79 -29.72
N PRO A 212 -4.65 -11.82 -28.96
CA PRO A 212 -4.36 -10.80 -27.97
C PRO A 212 -4.23 -9.39 -28.57
N ALA A 213 -3.68 -9.28 -29.79
CA ALA A 213 -3.40 -7.99 -30.42
C ALA A 213 -4.68 -7.33 -30.94
N ALA A 214 -5.60 -8.07 -31.56
CA ALA A 214 -6.90 -7.54 -31.93
C ALA A 214 -7.74 -7.14 -30.71
N PHE A 215 -7.72 -7.96 -29.66
CA PHE A 215 -8.46 -7.65 -28.44
C PHE A 215 -7.94 -6.36 -27.78
N ARG A 216 -6.62 -6.19 -27.66
CA ARG A 216 -6.04 -4.96 -27.11
C ARG A 216 -6.34 -3.74 -27.97
N ARG A 217 -6.30 -3.87 -29.30
CA ARG A 217 -6.69 -2.77 -30.21
C ARG A 217 -8.13 -2.30 -30.00
N ALA A 218 -9.05 -3.21 -29.67
CA ALA A 218 -10.44 -2.86 -29.39
C ALA A 218 -10.61 -2.01 -28.11
N TYR A 219 -9.74 -2.21 -27.11
CA TYR A 219 -9.76 -1.47 -25.84
C TYR A 219 -8.75 -0.32 -25.77
N ALA A 220 -7.84 -0.20 -26.75
CA ALA A 220 -6.72 0.74 -26.70
C ALA A 220 -7.16 2.20 -26.51
N SER A 221 -8.24 2.64 -27.15
CA SER A 221 -8.75 4.00 -26.98
C SER A 221 -9.24 4.27 -25.56
N GLN A 222 -9.98 3.34 -24.96
CA GLN A 222 -10.50 3.47 -23.60
C GLN A 222 -9.36 3.39 -22.57
N THR A 223 -8.38 2.51 -22.80
CA THR A 223 -7.21 2.39 -21.93
C THR A 223 -6.32 3.63 -21.99
N SER A 224 -6.11 4.21 -23.18
CA SER A 224 -5.37 5.47 -23.34
C SER A 224 -6.09 6.63 -22.65
N ALA A 225 -7.41 6.74 -22.83
CA ALA A 225 -8.21 7.76 -22.15
C ALA A 225 -8.07 7.64 -20.62
N LEU A 226 -8.20 6.42 -20.07
CA LEU A 226 -8.03 6.21 -18.63
C LEU A 226 -6.59 6.54 -18.16
N ALA A 227 -5.57 6.24 -18.96
CA ALA A 227 -4.19 6.60 -18.63
C ALA A 227 -3.98 8.13 -18.58
N GLU A 228 -4.58 8.86 -19.52
CA GLU A 228 -4.58 10.32 -19.53
C GLU A 228 -5.36 10.90 -18.33
N GLU A 229 -6.50 10.31 -17.97
CA GLU A 229 -7.27 10.69 -16.78
C GLU A 229 -6.45 10.47 -15.49
N VAL A 230 -5.72 9.36 -15.37
CA VAL A 230 -4.85 9.08 -14.21
C VAL A 230 -3.71 10.08 -14.12
N GLU A 231 -3.05 10.42 -15.22
CA GLU A 231 -1.98 11.43 -15.21
C GLU A 231 -2.50 12.81 -14.82
N ALA A 232 -3.62 13.24 -15.41
CA ALA A 232 -4.24 14.51 -15.07
C ALA A 232 -4.68 14.56 -13.59
N ALA A 233 -5.21 13.45 -13.05
CA ALA A 233 -5.54 13.35 -11.64
C ALA A 233 -4.29 13.47 -10.73
N ARG A 234 -3.13 12.95 -11.14
CA ARG A 234 -1.87 13.11 -10.40
C ARG A 234 -1.39 14.56 -10.38
N GLU A 235 -1.60 15.31 -11.45
CA GLU A 235 -1.28 16.74 -11.51
C GLU A 235 -2.20 17.60 -10.63
N ILE A 236 -3.47 17.21 -10.50
CA ILE A 236 -4.45 17.91 -9.66
C ILE A 236 -4.26 17.60 -8.18
N LEU A 237 -3.86 16.37 -7.82
CA LEU A 237 -3.74 15.89 -6.43
C LEU A 237 -3.06 16.87 -5.44
N PRO A 238 -1.95 17.55 -5.76
CA PRO A 238 -1.32 18.52 -4.86
C PRO A 238 -2.20 19.71 -4.49
N HIS A 239 -3.19 20.03 -5.34
CA HIS A 239 -4.12 21.15 -5.16
C HIS A 239 -5.45 20.72 -4.51
N VAL A 240 -5.65 19.43 -4.27
CA VAL A 240 -6.88 18.93 -3.66
C VAL A 240 -6.89 19.20 -2.17
N GLU A 241 -7.84 20.03 -1.74
CA GLU A 241 -8.07 20.39 -0.36
C GLU A 241 -9.13 19.48 0.30
N THR A 242 -8.86 19.09 1.55
CA THR A 242 -9.83 18.43 2.42
C THR A 242 -10.42 19.47 3.37
N PRO A 243 -11.74 19.72 3.33
CA PRO A 243 -12.39 20.58 4.30
C PRO A 243 -12.24 20.07 5.75
N PRO A 244 -12.03 20.94 6.75
CA PRO A 244 -11.83 20.51 8.15
C PRO A 244 -12.95 19.65 8.73
N TYR A 245 -14.20 19.89 8.33
CA TYR A 245 -15.34 19.08 8.79
C TYR A 245 -15.27 17.63 8.30
N LEU A 246 -14.64 17.35 7.15
CA LEU A 246 -14.41 15.99 6.66
C LEU A 246 -13.25 15.30 7.38
N GLU A 247 -12.24 16.06 7.81
CA GLU A 247 -11.19 15.55 8.67
C GLU A 247 -11.78 15.11 10.01
N GLU A 248 -12.60 15.95 10.64
CA GLU A 248 -13.33 15.60 11.86
C GLU A 248 -14.25 14.39 11.66
N LEU A 249 -14.95 14.31 10.52
CA LEU A 249 -15.77 13.14 10.18
C LEU A 249 -14.93 11.87 10.06
N ALA A 250 -13.74 11.93 9.45
CA ALA A 250 -12.82 10.80 9.35
C ALA A 250 -12.38 10.31 10.73
N MET A 251 -11.98 11.24 11.60
CA MET A 251 -11.59 10.95 12.99
C MET A 251 -12.74 10.31 13.76
N ASN A 252 -13.93 10.92 13.71
CA ASN A 252 -15.13 10.41 14.38
C ASN A 252 -15.53 9.02 13.88
N LEU A 253 -15.40 8.75 12.57
CA LEU A 253 -15.69 7.44 11.99
C LEU A 253 -14.73 6.36 12.51
N VAL A 254 -13.43 6.64 12.54
CA VAL A 254 -12.40 5.70 13.04
C VAL A 254 -12.56 5.45 14.53
N GLN A 255 -12.88 6.49 15.32
CA GLN A 255 -13.19 6.36 16.75
C GLN A 255 -14.47 5.57 17.01
N THR A 256 -15.54 5.82 16.24
CA THR A 256 -16.81 5.10 16.35
C THR A 256 -16.62 3.61 16.03
N LEU A 257 -15.81 3.33 15.02
CA LEU A 257 -15.42 1.97 14.67
C LEU A 257 -14.33 1.41 15.58
N LYS A 258 -13.83 2.13 16.60
CA LYS A 258 -12.80 1.66 17.54
C LYS A 258 -11.57 1.05 16.86
N VAL A 259 -11.17 1.59 15.71
CA VAL A 259 -10.00 1.08 14.98
C VAL A 259 -8.73 1.58 15.67
N PRO A 260 -7.84 0.69 16.16
CA PRO A 260 -6.66 1.09 16.94
C PRO A 260 -5.48 1.47 16.02
N SER A 261 -5.71 2.36 15.04
CA SER A 261 -4.65 2.81 14.13
C SER A 261 -4.89 4.21 13.56
N GLN A 262 -3.91 5.10 13.76
CA GLN A 262 -3.85 6.42 13.12
C GLN A 262 -3.59 6.32 11.60
N ARG A 263 -3.09 5.18 11.11
CA ARG A 263 -2.92 4.96 9.66
C ARG A 263 -4.26 4.85 8.94
N ALA A 264 -5.34 4.55 9.66
CA ALA A 264 -6.67 4.41 9.09
C ALA A 264 -7.21 5.76 8.63
N GLU A 265 -7.02 6.79 9.44
CA GLU A 265 -7.43 8.17 9.16
C GLU A 265 -6.66 8.71 7.95
N ILE A 266 -5.32 8.54 7.96
CA ILE A 266 -4.45 8.96 6.86
C ILE A 266 -4.83 8.27 5.55
N ALA A 267 -4.98 6.94 5.56
CA ALA A 267 -5.33 6.19 4.34
C ALA A 267 -6.71 6.59 3.80
N LEU A 268 -7.68 6.86 4.68
CA LEU A 268 -9.01 7.30 4.29
C LEU A 268 -8.98 8.69 3.64
N LEU A 269 -8.29 9.65 4.25
CA LEU A 269 -8.18 11.02 3.76
C LEU A 269 -7.38 11.10 2.46
N GLU A 270 -6.22 10.43 2.39
CA GLU A 270 -5.37 10.41 1.19
C GLU A 270 -6.07 9.74 0.00
N ALA A 271 -6.86 8.69 0.26
CA ALA A 271 -7.66 8.06 -0.78
C ALA A 271 -8.84 8.95 -1.20
N ALA A 272 -9.49 9.66 -0.27
CA ALA A 272 -10.55 10.63 -0.59
C ALA A 272 -10.04 11.78 -1.47
N ARG A 273 -8.84 12.29 -1.18
CA ARG A 273 -8.14 13.25 -2.06
C ARG A 273 -7.87 12.67 -3.44
N ALA A 274 -7.39 11.43 -3.51
CA ALA A 274 -7.15 10.75 -4.78
C ALA A 274 -8.44 10.56 -5.61
N ARG A 275 -9.59 10.29 -4.97
CA ARG A 275 -10.87 10.16 -5.66
C ARG A 275 -11.39 11.50 -6.16
N ALA A 276 -11.30 12.55 -5.34
CA ALA A 276 -11.65 13.90 -5.78
C ALA A 276 -10.80 14.31 -7.00
N ALA A 277 -9.49 14.02 -6.96
CA ALA A 277 -8.60 14.22 -8.10
C ALA A 277 -9.00 13.40 -9.34
N ALA A 278 -9.39 12.13 -9.15
CA ALA A 278 -9.87 11.26 -10.23
C ALA A 278 -11.16 11.79 -10.90
N ASP A 279 -12.00 12.50 -10.15
CA ASP A 279 -13.19 13.18 -10.65
C ASP A 279 -12.90 14.62 -11.15
N PHE A 280 -11.62 15.00 -11.30
CA PHE A 280 -11.18 16.34 -11.70
C PHE A 280 -11.66 17.48 -10.77
N ARG A 281 -11.80 17.19 -9.48
CA ARG A 281 -12.21 18.16 -8.44
C ARG A 281 -11.03 18.55 -7.58
N ASP A 282 -11.02 19.80 -7.13
CA ASP A 282 -10.05 20.38 -6.20
C ASP A 282 -10.49 20.27 -4.72
N ARG A 283 -11.70 19.74 -4.46
CA ARG A 283 -12.26 19.58 -3.12
C ARG A 283 -12.89 18.21 -2.92
N VAL A 284 -12.60 17.63 -1.75
CA VAL A 284 -13.20 16.37 -1.29
C VAL A 284 -14.64 16.59 -0.84
N ILE A 285 -15.54 15.67 -1.19
CA ILE A 285 -16.95 15.68 -0.75
C ILE A 285 -17.28 14.44 0.11
N GLU A 286 -18.41 14.48 0.79
CA GLU A 286 -18.88 13.37 1.64
C GLU A 286 -19.07 12.04 0.89
N GLU A 287 -19.44 12.11 -0.40
CA GLU A 287 -19.56 10.90 -1.22
C GLU A 287 -18.22 10.19 -1.38
N ASP A 288 -17.11 10.93 -1.48
CA ASP A 288 -15.76 10.37 -1.58
C ASP A 288 -15.43 9.53 -0.35
N MET A 289 -15.68 10.12 0.83
CA MET A 289 -15.50 9.45 2.11
C MET A 289 -16.36 8.19 2.21
N ARG A 290 -17.64 8.27 1.82
CA ARG A 290 -18.56 7.11 1.87
C ARG A 290 -18.12 5.97 0.96
N ARG A 291 -17.61 6.27 -0.23
CA ARG A 291 -17.17 5.25 -1.20
C ARG A 291 -15.86 4.59 -0.79
N ILE A 292 -14.98 5.32 -0.11
CA ILE A 292 -13.62 4.88 0.22
C ILE A 292 -13.52 4.27 1.61
N ALA A 293 -14.39 4.67 2.55
CA ALA A 293 -14.42 4.10 3.89
C ALA A 293 -14.40 2.55 3.90
N PRO A 294 -15.18 1.83 3.06
CA PRO A 294 -15.09 0.38 3.00
C PRO A 294 -13.75 -0.15 2.49
N LEU A 295 -13.03 0.59 1.64
CA LEU A 295 -11.72 0.18 1.13
C LEU A 295 -10.60 0.48 2.15
N ALA A 296 -10.69 1.62 2.83
CA ALA A 296 -9.66 2.07 3.77
C ALA A 296 -9.79 1.39 5.14
N LEU A 297 -11.00 1.18 5.67
CA LEU A 297 -11.24 0.75 7.06
C LEU A 297 -11.50 -0.74 7.24
N ARG A 298 -11.78 -1.48 6.15
CA ARG A 298 -12.11 -2.91 6.21
C ARG A 298 -10.96 -3.74 6.81
N GLN A 299 -11.33 -4.77 7.60
CA GLN A 299 -10.40 -5.71 8.24
C GLN A 299 -9.37 -5.05 9.19
N ARG A 300 -9.58 -3.80 9.66
CA ARG A 300 -8.66 -3.14 10.61
C ARG A 300 -8.88 -3.53 12.09
N HIS A 301 -9.90 -4.35 12.34
CA HIS A 301 -10.15 -4.94 13.65
C HIS A 301 -9.27 -6.16 13.89
N SER A 302 -8.78 -6.27 15.11
CA SER A 302 -8.14 -7.49 15.61
C SER A 302 -8.78 -7.86 16.94
N MET A 303 -9.58 -8.91 16.92
CA MET A 303 -10.24 -9.46 18.12
C MET A 303 -9.22 -9.73 19.25
N GLN A 304 -7.99 -10.11 18.92
CA GLN A 304 -6.92 -10.38 19.89
C GLN A 304 -6.43 -9.10 20.59
N ILE A 305 -6.32 -7.99 19.86
CA ILE A 305 -5.91 -6.70 20.43
C ILE A 305 -7.03 -6.14 21.29
N GLU A 306 -8.28 -6.26 20.85
CA GLU A 306 -9.45 -5.84 21.63
C GLU A 306 -9.54 -6.60 22.96
N GLN A 307 -9.32 -7.92 22.94
CA GLN A 307 -9.27 -8.75 24.15
C GLN A 307 -8.10 -8.37 25.07
N TYR A 308 -6.92 -8.13 24.51
CA TYR A 308 -5.74 -7.72 25.28
C TYR A 308 -5.94 -6.34 25.93
N ALA A 309 -6.46 -5.37 25.18
CA ALA A 309 -6.76 -4.04 25.69
C ALA A 309 -7.80 -4.07 26.82
N CYS A 310 -8.82 -4.93 26.69
CA CYS A 310 -9.80 -5.15 27.75
C CYS A 310 -9.13 -5.72 29.02
N GLY A 311 -8.24 -6.71 28.87
CA GLY A 311 -7.48 -7.27 29.99
C GLY A 311 -6.58 -6.25 30.69
N ILE A 312 -5.89 -5.38 29.94
CA ILE A 312 -5.08 -4.29 30.52
C ILE A 312 -5.95 -3.26 31.25
N ALA A 313 -7.11 -2.91 30.70
CA ALA A 313 -8.03 -1.99 31.35
C ALA A 313 -8.59 -2.57 32.66
N ASP A 314 -8.91 -3.87 32.67
CA ASP A 314 -9.36 -4.59 33.87
C ASP A 314 -8.24 -4.66 34.91
N GLU A 315 -7.02 -5.01 34.51
CA GLU A 315 -5.84 -5.02 35.39
C GLU A 315 -5.57 -3.63 35.97
N ARG A 316 -5.67 -2.58 35.14
CA ARG A 316 -5.51 -1.20 35.59
C ARG A 316 -6.58 -0.82 36.61
N SER A 317 -7.84 -1.16 36.37
CA SER A 317 -8.93 -0.92 37.31
C SER A 317 -8.71 -1.65 38.64
N GLN A 318 -8.16 -2.87 38.61
CA GLN A 318 -7.81 -3.62 39.82
C GLN A 318 -6.66 -2.97 40.59
N ILE A 319 -5.62 -2.51 39.88
CA ILE A 319 -4.49 -1.78 40.47
C ILE A 319 -4.98 -0.48 41.12
N ASP A 320 -5.79 0.31 40.41
CA ASP A 320 -6.33 1.57 40.93
C ASP A 320 -7.21 1.31 42.17
N THR A 321 -8.05 0.27 42.15
CA THR A 321 -8.85 -0.14 43.33
C THR A 321 -7.97 -0.58 44.50
N ALA A 322 -6.90 -1.34 44.25
CA ALA A 322 -5.95 -1.76 45.27
C ALA A 322 -5.16 -0.58 45.85
N LEU A 323 -4.75 0.36 45.00
CA LEU A 323 -4.10 1.61 45.41
C LEU A 323 -5.02 2.46 46.27
N ASP A 324 -6.28 2.65 45.87
CA ASP A 324 -7.28 3.40 46.65
C ASP A 324 -7.56 2.75 48.02
N SER A 325 -7.47 1.42 48.10
CA SER A 325 -7.63 0.68 49.36
C SER A 325 -6.42 0.78 50.30
N LEU A 326 -5.20 0.93 49.75
CA LEU A 326 -3.94 0.94 50.51
C LEU A 326 -3.44 2.36 50.81
N ILE A 327 -3.76 3.33 49.95
CA ILE A 327 -3.36 4.73 50.08
C ILE A 327 -4.53 5.49 50.70
N THR A 328 -4.50 5.68 52.01
CA THR A 328 -5.44 6.58 52.69
C THR A 328 -5.25 8.01 52.15
N PRO A 329 -6.32 8.73 51.76
CA PRO A 329 -6.19 10.07 51.21
C PRO A 329 -5.60 10.99 52.26
N LYS A 330 -4.34 11.41 52.07
CA LYS A 330 -3.71 12.45 52.88
C LYS A 330 -4.38 13.78 52.54
N PRO A 331 -4.82 14.60 53.52
CA PRO A 331 -5.45 15.89 53.22
C PRO A 331 -4.52 16.76 52.36
N PRO A 332 -5.08 17.59 51.45
CA PRO A 332 -4.30 18.28 50.43
C PRO A 332 -3.31 19.23 51.09
N THR A 333 -2.02 18.90 51.00
CA THR A 333 -0.95 19.83 51.34
C THR A 333 -0.83 20.83 50.21
N GLN A 334 -0.92 22.13 50.53
CA GLN A 334 -0.75 23.24 49.58
C GLN A 334 0.54 23.05 48.77
N ARG A 335 0.42 22.70 47.49
CA ARG A 335 1.58 22.46 46.61
C ARG A 335 1.92 23.70 45.78
N SER A 336 3.19 24.07 45.89
CA SER A 336 3.91 25.15 45.21
C SER A 336 3.79 25.13 43.67
N ARG A 337 3.81 26.34 43.08
CA ARG A 337 3.45 26.73 41.70
C ARG A 337 4.51 26.45 40.61
N LYS A 338 5.24 25.35 40.68
CA LYS A 338 6.04 24.87 39.53
C LYS A 338 5.85 23.36 39.36
N ARG A 339 4.92 22.98 38.47
CA ARG A 339 4.75 21.58 38.04
C ARG A 339 5.92 21.23 37.11
N SER A 340 6.58 20.11 37.35
CA SER A 340 7.61 19.59 36.45
C SER A 340 6.96 19.14 35.13
N THR A 341 7.72 19.19 34.05
CA THR A 341 7.31 18.64 32.74
C THR A 341 6.91 17.16 32.84
N VAL A 342 7.55 16.40 33.72
CA VAL A 342 7.16 15.00 33.99
C VAL A 342 5.73 14.88 34.53
N ARG A 343 5.31 15.78 35.43
CA ARG A 343 3.93 15.77 35.94
C ARG A 343 2.88 16.28 34.95
N GLN A 344 3.30 17.04 33.95
CA GLN A 344 2.40 17.45 32.86
C GLN A 344 2.14 16.28 31.92
N ILE A 345 3.14 15.42 31.68
CA ILE A 345 3.01 14.19 30.88
C ILE A 345 2.22 13.10 31.62
N GLU A 346 2.23 13.10 32.95
CA GLU A 346 1.43 12.16 33.76
C GLU A 346 -0.07 12.52 33.84
N ASP A 347 -0.43 13.77 33.54
CA ASP A 347 -1.81 14.30 33.64
C ASP A 347 -2.54 14.35 32.27
N ASP A 348 -1.82 14.30 31.13
CA ASP A 348 -2.34 14.25 29.74
C ASP A 348 -2.49 12.80 29.24
#